data_AF-A0A7W4D160-F1
#
_entry.id   AF-A0A7W4D160-F1
#
_cell.length_a   1.000
_cell.length_b   1.000
_cell.length_c   1.000
_cell.angle_alpha   90.00
_cell.angle_beta   90.00
_cell.angle_gamma   90.00
#
_symmetry.space_group_name_H-M   'P 1'
#
loop_
_entity.id
_entity.type
_entity.pdbx_description
1 polymer ?
#
loop_
_entity_poly.entity_id
_entity_poly.type
_entity_poly.pdbx_seq_one_letter_code
_entity_poly.pdbx_strand_id
1 'polypeptide(L)'
;MFGIDAIDLVLILVLGVVMFGPERLPEYSRKAARVFIYLRGIANNATSTLRTELGADYSDLELRDLNPKTFIAKHMREEVAALDEARRELQAAEASLKQTTREAEKEAGAAVEATRTTTPALPAPVVNSPFDPDAT
;
A
#
# COMPACT_ATOMS: atom_id res chain seq x y z
N MET A 1 -14.45 -32.28 -6.45
CA MET A 1 -13.03 -32.61 -6.21
C MET A 1 -12.81 -33.72 -5.20
N PHE A 2 -13.76 -34.10 -4.33
CA PHE A 2 -13.49 -35.13 -3.32
C PHE A 2 -14.03 -36.54 -3.62
N GLY A 3 -15.08 -36.70 -4.44
CA GLY A 3 -15.49 -38.02 -4.96
C GLY A 3 -15.63 -39.11 -3.90
N ILE A 4 -16.08 -38.77 -2.69
CA ILE A 4 -16.18 -39.68 -1.54
C ILE A 4 -17.60 -40.24 -1.52
N ASP A 5 -17.72 -41.56 -1.63
CA ASP A 5 -19.01 -42.25 -1.48
C ASP A 5 -19.34 -42.50 0.00
N ALA A 6 -20.61 -42.81 0.30
CA ALA A 6 -21.04 -43.07 1.67
C ALA A 6 -20.23 -44.21 2.34
N ILE A 7 -19.78 -45.19 1.56
CA ILE A 7 -18.94 -46.29 2.04
C ILE A 7 -17.51 -45.83 2.39
N ASP A 8 -16.93 -44.94 1.59
CA ASP A 8 -15.60 -44.39 1.83
C ASP A 8 -15.58 -43.54 3.10
N LEU A 9 -16.67 -42.81 3.37
CA LEU A 9 -16.84 -42.07 4.62
C LEU A 9 -16.79 -43.02 5.84
N VAL A 10 -17.49 -44.15 5.76
CA VAL A 10 -17.46 -45.17 6.83
C VAL A 10 -16.06 -45.76 6.98
N LEU A 11 -15.37 -46.05 5.88
CA LEU A 11 -14.00 -46.56 5.90
C LEU A 11 -13.05 -45.58 6.60
N ILE A 12 -13.12 -44.28 6.27
CA ILE A 12 -12.32 -43.23 6.90
C ILE A 12 -12.64 -43.13 8.39
N LEU A 13 -13.92 -43.24 8.78
CA LEU A 13 -14.33 -43.20 10.18
C LEU A 13 -13.75 -44.38 10.96
N VAL A 14 -13.85 -45.59 10.42
CA VAL A 14 -13.25 -46.79 11.03
C VAL A 14 -11.73 -46.64 11.14
N LEU A 15 -11.06 -46.17 10.10
CA LEU A 15 -9.62 -45.95 10.11
C LEU A 15 -9.21 -44.92 11.18
N GLY A 16 -9.96 -43.82 11.30
CA GLY A 16 -9.77 -42.83 12.35
C GLY A 16 -9.95 -43.42 13.74
N VAL A 17 -10.98 -44.25 13.96
CA VAL A 17 -11.23 -44.93 15.23
C VAL A 17 -10.11 -45.90 15.58
N VAL A 18 -9.59 -46.66 14.60
CA VAL A 18 -8.49 -47.59 14.83
C VAL A 18 -7.18 -46.85 15.13
N MET A 19 -6.90 -45.75 14.41
CA MET A 19 -5.66 -45.00 14.57
C MET A 19 -5.59 -44.22 15.89
N PHE A 20 -6.70 -43.61 16.31
CA PHE A 20 -6.73 -42.75 17.51
C PHE A 20 -7.38 -43.41 18.74
N GLY A 21 -8.17 -44.46 18.53
CA GLY A 21 -9.00 -45.11 19.53
C GLY A 21 -10.42 -44.50 19.62
N PRO A 22 -11.46 -45.33 19.86
CA PRO A 22 -12.86 -44.89 19.93
C PRO A 22 -13.12 -43.91 21.09
N GLU A 23 -12.30 -43.96 22.14
CA GLU A 23 -12.46 -43.09 23.32
C GLU A 23 -11.89 -41.69 23.10
N ARG A 24 -10.86 -41.54 22.26
CA ARG A 24 -10.15 -40.27 22.09
C ARG A 24 -10.77 -39.35 21.04
N LEU A 25 -11.38 -39.91 19.99
CA LEU A 25 -12.06 -39.11 18.95
C LEU A 25 -13.19 -38.22 19.49
N PRO A 26 -14.11 -38.71 20.36
CA PRO A 26 -15.12 -37.86 20.99
C PRO A 26 -14.51 -36.78 21.88
N GLU A 27 -13.40 -37.08 22.56
CA GLU A 27 -12.71 -36.13 23.43
C GLU A 27 -12.09 -34.98 22.62
N TYR A 28 -11.38 -35.31 21.53
CA TYR A 28 -10.75 -34.31 20.66
C TYR A 28 -11.77 -33.47 19.89
N SER A 29 -12.82 -34.09 19.36
CA SER A 29 -13.90 -33.37 18.68
C SER A 29 -14.61 -32.38 19.61
N ARG A 30 -14.85 -32.74 20.89
CA ARG A 30 -15.39 -31.82 21.89
C ARG A 30 -14.47 -30.63 22.17
N LYS A 31 -13.16 -30.85 22.24
CA LYS A 31 -12.16 -29.77 22.41
C LYS A 31 -12.18 -28.82 21.22
N ALA A 32 -12.16 -29.35 20.00
CA ALA A 32 -12.25 -28.57 18.78
C ALA A 32 -13.57 -27.77 18.68
N ALA A 33 -14.69 -28.40 19.02
CA ALA A 33 -15.99 -27.74 19.04
C ALA A 33 -16.02 -26.56 20.03
N ARG A 34 -15.41 -26.71 21.21
CA ARG A 34 -15.32 -25.62 22.19
C ARG A 34 -14.52 -24.44 21.65
N VAL A 35 -13.38 -24.69 21.00
CA VAL A 35 -12.57 -23.64 20.37
C VAL A 35 -13.37 -22.95 19.25
N PHE A 36 -14.05 -23.74 18.41
CA PHE A 36 -14.88 -23.21 17.34
C PHE A 36 -16.02 -22.31 17.86
N ILE A 37 -16.75 -22.76 18.88
CA ILE A 37 -17.83 -22.00 19.51
C ILE A 37 -17.29 -20.71 20.14
N TYR A 38 -16.15 -20.79 20.83
CA TYR A 38 -15.49 -19.64 21.44
C TYR A 38 -15.07 -18.61 20.38
N LEU A 39 -14.42 -19.06 19.30
CA LEU A 39 -14.01 -18.19 18.20
C LEU A 39 -15.21 -17.56 17.49
N ARG A 40 -16.28 -18.32 17.28
CA ARG A 40 -17.56 -17.81 16.74
C ARG A 40 -18.16 -16.74 17.64
N GLY A 41 -18.09 -16.93 18.96
CA GLY A 41 -18.52 -15.95 19.96
C GLY A 41 -17.71 -14.65 19.88
N ILE A 42 -16.38 -14.75 19.82
CA ILE A 42 -15.49 -13.58 19.65
C ILE A 42 -15.83 -12.82 18.37
N ALA A 43 -15.95 -13.53 17.24
CA ALA A 43 -16.26 -12.92 15.95
C ALA A 43 -17.58 -12.14 16.01
N ASN A 44 -18.64 -12.74 16.57
CA ASN A 44 -19.94 -12.08 16.70
C ASN A 44 -19.89 -10.85 17.64
N ASN A 45 -19.17 -10.94 18.77
CA ASN A 45 -19.04 -9.84 19.70
C ASN A 45 -18.26 -8.66 19.10
N ALA A 46 -17.13 -8.94 18.45
CA ALA A 46 -16.33 -7.94 17.78
C ALA A 46 -17.16 -7.21 16.72
N THR A 47 -17.91 -7.95 15.88
CA THR A 47 -18.84 -7.38 14.91
C THR A 47 -19.91 -6.51 15.57
N SER A 48 -20.51 -6.97 16.67
CA SER A 48 -21.51 -6.19 17.41
C SER A 48 -20.93 -4.86 17.94
N THR A 49 -19.69 -4.88 18.45
CA THR A 49 -19.00 -3.67 18.94
C THR A 49 -18.66 -2.72 17.79
N LEU A 50 -18.12 -3.22 16.68
CA LEU A 50 -17.85 -2.43 15.46
C LEU A 50 -19.13 -1.74 14.96
N ARG A 51 -20.24 -2.47 14.91
CA ARG A 51 -21.55 -1.93 14.49
C ARG A 51 -22.11 -0.87 15.44
N THR A 52 -21.83 -1.00 16.75
CA THR A 52 -22.37 -0.10 17.78
C THR A 52 -21.57 1.20 17.87
N GLU A 53 -20.24 1.13 17.77
CA GLU A 53 -19.34 2.27 17.98
C GLU A 53 -19.10 3.08 16.70
N LEU A 54 -19.12 2.46 15.53
CA LEU A 54 -18.78 3.13 14.26
C LEU A 54 -20.01 3.46 13.39
N GLY A 55 -21.22 3.11 13.83
CA GLY A 55 -22.46 3.43 13.12
C GLY A 55 -22.73 2.54 11.89
N ALA A 56 -23.93 2.70 11.31
CA ALA A 56 -24.42 1.89 10.20
C ALA A 56 -23.58 2.01 8.91
N ASP A 57 -22.65 2.96 8.83
CA ASP A 57 -21.78 3.14 7.65
C ASP A 57 -20.74 2.01 7.47
N TYR A 58 -20.56 1.14 8.47
CA TYR A 58 -19.74 -0.08 8.37
C TYR A 58 -20.58 -1.37 8.35
N SER A 59 -21.92 -1.26 8.24
CA SER A 59 -22.81 -2.42 8.10
C SER A 59 -22.65 -3.14 6.74
N ASP A 60 -21.98 -2.52 5.77
CA ASP A 60 -21.58 -3.16 4.52
C ASP A 60 -20.28 -3.98 4.64
N LEU A 61 -19.58 -3.89 5.78
CA LEU A 61 -18.48 -4.80 6.14
C LEU A 61 -18.98 -6.05 6.90
N GLU A 62 -20.29 -6.30 6.90
CA GLU A 62 -20.92 -7.35 7.70
C GLU A 62 -21.17 -8.64 6.89
N LEU A 63 -20.18 -9.54 6.98
CA LEU A 63 -20.37 -10.95 7.34
C LEU A 63 -20.95 -11.97 6.34
N ARG A 64 -21.48 -11.62 5.17
CA ARG A 64 -21.94 -12.64 4.19
C ARG A 64 -20.86 -13.10 3.19
N ASP A 65 -19.75 -12.38 3.10
CA ASP A 65 -18.62 -12.62 2.18
C ASP A 65 -17.33 -12.98 2.94
N LEU A 66 -17.46 -13.72 4.06
CA LEU A 66 -16.36 -14.10 4.95
C LEU A 66 -15.45 -15.21 4.36
N ASN A 67 -15.12 -15.12 3.07
CA ASN A 67 -13.94 -15.77 2.53
C ASN A 67 -12.76 -14.78 2.70
N PRO A 68 -11.71 -15.12 3.45
CA PRO A 68 -10.59 -14.20 3.68
C PRO A 68 -9.96 -13.72 2.38
N LYS A 69 -10.00 -14.55 1.33
CA LYS A 69 -9.57 -14.21 -0.03
C LYS A 69 -10.40 -13.09 -0.67
N THR A 70 -11.73 -13.09 -0.53
CA THR A 70 -12.58 -12.09 -1.18
C THR A 70 -12.58 -10.77 -0.41
N PHE A 71 -12.49 -10.82 0.93
CA PHE A 71 -12.32 -9.64 1.77
C PHE A 71 -11.01 -8.90 1.50
N ILE A 72 -9.87 -9.62 1.50
CA ILE A 72 -8.56 -9.04 1.15
C ILE A 72 -8.57 -8.54 -0.30
N ALA A 73 -9.16 -9.29 -1.25
CA ALA A 73 -9.20 -8.85 -2.64
C ALA A 73 -10.07 -7.61 -2.88
N LYS A 74 -11.13 -7.38 -2.08
CA LYS A 74 -11.92 -6.14 -2.17
C LYS A 74 -11.19 -4.97 -1.54
N HIS A 75 -10.71 -5.13 -0.30
CA HIS A 75 -10.00 -4.06 0.41
C HIS A 75 -8.69 -3.67 -0.29
N MET A 76 -7.92 -4.64 -0.78
CA MET A 76 -6.71 -4.37 -1.56
C MET A 76 -7.02 -3.73 -2.90
N ARG A 77 -8.17 -4.00 -3.56
CA ARG A 77 -8.51 -3.33 -4.83
C ARG A 77 -8.90 -1.87 -4.62
N GLU A 78 -9.61 -1.58 -3.55
CA GLU A 78 -10.04 -0.23 -3.21
C GLU A 78 -8.85 0.61 -2.74
N GLU A 79 -7.99 0.04 -1.90
CA GLU A 79 -6.72 0.67 -1.51
C GLU A 79 -5.75 0.81 -2.69
N VAL A 80 -5.61 -0.20 -3.55
CA VAL A 80 -4.74 -0.11 -4.74
C VAL A 80 -5.28 0.89 -5.76
N ALA A 81 -6.61 0.97 -5.95
CA ALA A 81 -7.21 1.98 -6.82
C ALA A 81 -6.97 3.39 -6.27
N ALA A 82 -7.14 3.60 -4.96
CA ALA A 82 -6.85 4.88 -4.31
C ALA A 82 -5.34 5.23 -4.39
N LEU A 83 -4.45 4.25 -4.22
CA LEU A 83 -3.00 4.45 -4.40
C LEU A 83 -2.63 4.75 -5.85
N ASP A 84 -3.25 4.09 -6.83
CA ASP A 84 -2.98 4.30 -8.25
C ASP A 84 -3.46 5.68 -8.71
N GLU A 85 -4.59 6.16 -8.20
CA GLU A 85 -5.09 7.51 -8.44
C GLU A 85 -4.15 8.57 -7.84
N ALA A 86 -3.79 8.42 -6.56
CA ALA A 86 -2.82 9.29 -5.90
C ALA A 86 -1.46 9.30 -6.62
N ARG A 87 -1.01 8.15 -7.15
CA ARG A 87 0.23 8.02 -7.91
C ARG A 87 0.16 8.73 -9.26
N ARG A 88 -0.99 8.73 -9.93
CA ARG A 88 -1.19 9.49 -11.19
C ARG A 88 -1.17 10.99 -10.95
N GLU A 89 -1.80 11.47 -9.87
CA GLU A 89 -1.78 12.89 -9.50
C GLU A 89 -0.36 13.38 -9.18
N LEU A 90 0.40 12.59 -8.42
CA LEU A 90 1.81 12.87 -8.12
C LEU A 90 2.68 12.94 -9.40
N GLN A 91 2.48 12.01 -10.34
CA GLN A 91 3.21 12.03 -11.61
C GLN A 91 2.84 13.22 -12.49
N ALA A 92 1.57 13.62 -12.51
CA ALA A 92 1.12 14.81 -13.23
C ALA A 92 1.73 16.08 -12.63
N ALA A 93 1.74 16.21 -11.31
CA ALA A 93 2.38 17.32 -10.61
C ALA A 93 3.89 17.38 -10.88
N GLU A 94 4.58 16.24 -10.85
CA GLU A 94 6.01 16.15 -11.17
C GLU A 94 6.30 16.54 -12.62
N ALA A 95 5.45 16.13 -13.56
CA ALA A 95 5.58 16.50 -14.98
C ALA A 95 5.39 18.01 -15.19
N SER A 96 4.38 18.62 -14.55
CA SER A 96 4.16 20.06 -14.58
C SER A 96 5.33 20.83 -13.96
N LEU A 97 5.88 20.35 -12.84
CA LEU A 97 7.02 20.98 -12.18
C LEU A 97 8.31 20.89 -13.02
N LYS A 98 8.55 19.76 -13.70
CA LYS A 98 9.66 19.62 -14.65
C LYS A 98 9.47 20.51 -15.86
N GLN A 99 8.24 20.69 -16.32
CA GLN A 99 7.94 21.56 -17.45
C GLN A 99 8.18 23.04 -17.09
N THR A 100 7.68 23.51 -15.95
CA THR A 100 7.92 24.89 -15.49
C THR A 100 9.40 25.14 -15.22
N THR A 101 10.11 24.16 -14.64
CA THR A 101 11.57 24.28 -14.44
C THR A 101 12.31 24.38 -15.78
N ARG A 102 11.94 23.57 -16.77
CA ARG A 102 12.54 23.63 -18.12
C ARG A 102 12.20 24.91 -18.87
N GLU A 103 10.99 25.43 -18.68
CA GLU A 103 10.56 26.72 -19.23
C GLU A 103 11.36 27.86 -18.58
N ALA A 104 11.53 27.84 -17.25
CA ALA A 104 12.37 28.78 -16.53
C ALA A 104 13.86 28.68 -16.91
N GLU A 105 14.39 27.48 -17.14
CA GLU A 105 15.76 27.28 -17.64
C GLU A 105 15.93 27.79 -19.09
N LYS A 106 14.90 27.65 -19.94
CA LYS A 106 14.91 28.20 -21.31
C LYS A 106 14.82 29.72 -21.31
N GLU A 107 13.99 30.32 -20.46
CA GLU A 107 13.90 31.77 -20.31
C GLU A 107 15.18 32.36 -19.67
N ALA A 108 15.75 31.67 -18.68
CA ALA A 108 17.05 32.03 -18.11
C ALA A 108 18.18 31.88 -19.14
N GLY A 109 18.16 30.81 -19.94
CA GLY A 109 19.11 30.58 -21.03
C GLY A 109 19.04 31.67 -22.11
N ALA A 110 17.83 32.05 -22.51
CA ALA A 110 17.59 33.12 -23.48
C ALA A 110 18.00 34.51 -22.93
N ALA A 111 17.79 34.77 -21.64
CA ALA A 111 18.25 35.99 -20.99
C ALA A 111 19.79 36.05 -20.87
N VAL A 112 20.45 34.92 -20.60
CA VAL A 112 21.92 34.80 -20.53
C VAL A 112 22.56 34.94 -21.91
N GLU A 113 21.89 34.52 -22.99
CA GLU A 113 22.33 34.71 -24.37
C GLU A 113 22.18 36.16 -24.84
N ALA A 114 21.09 36.84 -24.44
CA ALA A 114 20.90 38.27 -24.70
C ALA A 114 21.96 39.15 -24.00
N THR A 115 22.42 38.78 -22.80
CA THR A 115 23.49 39.49 -22.09
C THR A 115 24.89 39.28 -22.70
N ARG A 116 25.15 38.18 -23.42
CA ARG A 116 26.46 37.95 -24.08
C ARG A 116 26.73 38.80 -25.32
N THR A 117 25.71 39.45 -25.89
CA THR A 117 25.83 40.11 -27.21
C THR A 117 26.07 41.62 -27.14
N THR A 118 26.14 42.23 -25.94
CA THR A 118 26.56 43.63 -25.77
C THR A 118 27.91 43.68 -25.05
N THR A 119 28.98 43.61 -25.83
CA THR A 119 30.31 44.07 -25.43
C THR A 119 30.53 45.46 -26.03
N PRO A 120 30.55 46.55 -25.24
CA PRO A 120 31.24 47.75 -25.67
C PRO A 120 32.74 47.49 -25.57
N ALA A 121 33.42 47.62 -26.70
CA ALA A 121 34.87 47.51 -26.80
C ALA A 121 35.58 48.55 -25.91
N LEU A 122 36.54 48.09 -25.11
CA LEU A 122 37.58 48.93 -24.50
C LEU A 122 38.95 48.43 -25.00
N PRO A 123 39.87 49.32 -25.41
CA PRO A 123 41.11 48.94 -26.05
C PRO A 123 42.20 48.54 -25.05
N ALA A 124 42.90 47.46 -25.42
CA ALA A 124 44.29 47.04 -25.17
C ALA A 124 44.86 46.93 -23.73
N PRO A 125 45.74 45.94 -23.47
CA PRO A 125 46.44 45.75 -22.20
C PRO A 125 47.76 46.57 -22.12
N VAL A 126 48.54 46.34 -21.04
CA VAL A 126 49.84 46.91 -20.62
C VAL A 126 49.72 48.30 -19.95
N VAL A 127 50.22 48.61 -18.75
CA VAL A 127 51.54 48.36 -18.11
C VAL A 127 51.41 48.41 -16.57
N ASN A 128 52.01 47.41 -15.94
CA ASN A 128 52.45 47.28 -14.56
C ASN A 128 53.09 48.56 -13.96
N SER A 129 52.51 49.06 -12.86
CA SER A 129 53.16 49.99 -11.92
C SER A 129 53.44 49.26 -10.60
N PRO A 130 54.59 49.47 -9.93
CA PRO A 130 54.99 48.69 -8.75
C PRO A 130 54.10 48.96 -7.53
N PHE A 131 53.90 47.93 -6.71
CA PHE A 131 53.22 48.00 -5.42
C PHE A 131 53.80 49.09 -4.51
N ASP A 132 52.94 49.95 -3.95
CA ASP A 132 53.26 50.92 -2.90
C ASP A 132 52.82 50.36 -1.53
N PRO A 133 53.76 50.08 -0.60
CA PRO A 133 53.45 49.48 0.70
C PRO A 133 53.09 50.47 1.83
N ASP A 134 52.94 51.78 1.59
CA ASP A 134 52.69 52.78 2.66
C ASP A 134 51.24 53.32 2.77
N ALA A 135 50.24 52.64 2.20
CA ALA A 135 48.83 52.97 2.49
C ALA A 135 48.41 52.39 3.87
N THR A 136 48.52 53.22 4.91
CA THR A 136 48.13 52.97 6.30
C THR A 136 46.62 52.80 6.48
#